data_AF-A0A969KIU9-F1
#
_entry.id   AF-A0A969KIU9-F1
#
_cell.length_a   1.000
_cell.length_b   1.000
_cell.length_c   1.000
_cell.angle_alpha   90.00
_cell.angle_beta   90.00
_cell.angle_gamma   90.00
#
_symmetry.space_group_name_H-M   'P 1'
#
loop_
_entity.id
_entity.type
_entity.pdbx_description
1 polymer ?
#
loop_
_entity_poly.entity_id
_entity_poly.type
_entity_poly.pdbx_seq_one_letter_code
_entity_poly.pdbx_strand_id
1 'polypeptide(L)'
;MDIANENKRFELLDKFAEADERPILICGSTWQPDEAIITQYINDNFASPTFRFIIAPHEIKSEKIAQLVQNINAKVIQYSKANLENIGKMMF
;
A
#
# COMPACT_ATOMS: atom_id res chain seq x y z
N MET A 1 0.95 30.01 -6.49
CA MET A 1 2.14 29.14 -6.46
C MET A 1 2.15 28.47 -5.09
N ASP A 2 1.06 27.76 -4.74
CA ASP A 2 0.70 27.54 -3.32
C ASP A 2 0.19 26.12 -3.03
N ILE A 3 0.63 25.12 -3.81
CA ILE A 3 0.29 23.71 -3.55
C ILE A 3 1.38 23.05 -2.67
N ALA A 4 2.60 23.58 -2.68
CA ALA A 4 3.73 23.04 -1.93
C ALA A 4 3.71 23.36 -0.42
N ASN A 5 2.90 24.35 0.01
CA ASN A 5 2.83 24.80 1.41
C ASN A 5 1.69 24.17 2.22
N GLU A 6 0.77 23.43 1.59
CA GLU A 6 -0.17 22.59 2.33
C GLU A 6 0.54 21.31 2.74
N ASN A 7 1.13 21.33 3.94
CA ASN A 7 1.63 20.14 4.62
C ASN A 7 0.42 19.29 5.06
N LYS A 8 -0.28 18.68 4.08
CA LYS A 8 -1.35 17.73 4.33
C LYS A 8 -0.71 16.49 4.95
N ARG A 9 -0.63 16.50 6.27
CA ARG A 9 -0.28 15.31 7.03
C ARG A 9 -1.37 14.29 6.84
N PHE A 10 -0.98 13.12 6.37
CA PHE A 10 -1.86 11.97 6.29
C PHE A 10 -1.59 11.14 7.52
N GLU A 11 -2.33 11.36 8.61
CA GLU A 11 -2.14 10.66 9.88
C GLU A 11 -2.16 9.13 9.71
N LEU A 12 -2.91 8.63 8.72
CA LEU A 12 -2.92 7.22 8.33
C LEU A 12 -1.56 6.75 7.78
N LEU A 13 -0.92 7.55 6.91
CA LEU A 13 0.39 7.23 6.37
C LEU A 13 1.49 7.36 7.43
N ASP A 14 1.37 8.34 8.33
CA ASP A 14 2.27 8.49 9.47
C ASP A 14 2.19 7.24 10.36
N LYS A 15 0.98 6.80 10.72
CA LYS A 15 0.78 5.55 11.47
C LYS A 15 1.27 4.31 10.74
N PHE A 16 1.06 4.26 9.43
CA PHE A 16 1.56 3.16 8.62
C PHE A 16 3.09 3.13 8.62
N ALA A 17 3.77 4.28 8.54
CA ALA A 17 5.22 4.40 8.52
C ALA A 17 5.87 4.15 9.88
N GLU A 18 5.24 4.60 10.96
CA GLU A 18 5.69 4.35 12.34
C GLU A 18 5.49 2.89 12.81
N ALA A 19 4.79 2.07 12.02
CA ALA A 19 4.41 0.72 12.45
C ALA A 19 5.60 -0.25 12.63
N ASP A 20 6.68 -0.07 11.87
CA ASP A 20 7.94 -0.81 11.99
C ASP A 20 9.12 -0.03 11.37
N GLU A 21 10.33 -0.59 11.47
CA GLU A 21 11.57 -0.02 10.94
C GLU A 21 11.84 -0.36 9.46
N ARG A 22 11.00 -1.17 8.82
CA ARG A 22 11.20 -1.60 7.44
C ARG A 22 10.97 -0.43 6.48
N PRO A 23 11.80 -0.30 5.45
CA PRO A 23 11.58 0.70 4.41
C PRO A 23 10.22 0.50 3.71
N ILE A 24 9.59 1.61 3.34
CA ILE A 24 8.33 1.63 2.59
C ILE A 24 8.66 1.88 1.11
N LEU A 25 8.22 0.96 0.26
CA LEU A 25 8.26 1.11 -1.19
C LEU A 25 6.92 1.69 -1.66
N ILE A 26 6.98 2.86 -2.32
CA ILE A 26 5.81 3.53 -2.88
C ILE A 26 5.81 3.32 -4.39
N CYS A 27 4.85 2.53 -4.87
CA CYS A 27 4.63 2.25 -6.27
C CYS A 27 3.46 3.12 -6.77
N GLY A 28 3.80 4.32 -7.26
CA GLY A 28 2.82 5.26 -7.80
C GLY A 28 2.60 5.07 -9.31
N SER A 29 1.36 5.25 -9.76
CA SER A 29 0.98 5.15 -11.18
C SER A 29 1.29 3.79 -11.82
N THR A 30 1.07 2.70 -11.09
CA THR A 30 1.34 1.34 -11.59
C THR A 30 0.32 0.94 -12.66
N TRP A 31 0.80 0.17 -13.64
CA TRP A 31 -0.04 -0.52 -14.62
C TRP A 31 -0.09 -2.02 -14.32
N GLN A 32 -1.01 -2.74 -14.97
CA GLN A 32 -1.17 -4.20 -14.77
C GLN A 32 0.14 -5.01 -14.86
N PRO A 33 1.08 -4.74 -15.80
CA PRO A 33 2.35 -5.45 -15.83
C PRO A 33 3.21 -5.18 -14.58
N ASP A 34 3.25 -3.93 -14.10
CA ASP A 34 3.98 -3.57 -12.89
C ASP A 34 3.35 -4.22 -11.67
N GLU A 35 2.02 -4.16 -11.57
CA GLU A 35 1.24 -4.78 -10.50
C GLU A 35 1.51 -6.29 -10.42
N ALA A 36 1.57 -7.00 -11.55
CA ALA A 36 1.87 -8.43 -11.56
C ALA A 36 3.26 -8.75 -10.99
N ILE A 37 4.27 -7.92 -11.27
CA ILE A 37 5.62 -8.08 -10.72
C ILE A 37 5.62 -7.78 -9.22
N ILE A 38 4.93 -6.71 -8.81
CA ILE A 38 4.85 -6.29 -7.41
C ILE A 38 4.12 -7.33 -6.57
N THR A 39 2.96 -7.83 -7.03
CA THR A 39 2.22 -8.88 -6.31
C THR A 39 3.01 -10.17 -6.22
N GLN A 40 3.69 -10.57 -7.30
CA GLN A 40 4.58 -11.74 -7.28
C GLN A 40 5.69 -11.57 -6.24
N TYR A 41 6.38 -10.43 -6.22
CA TYR A 41 7.42 -10.16 -5.24
C TYR A 41 6.90 -10.21 -3.79
N ILE A 42 5.74 -9.58 -3.53
CA ILE A 42 5.10 -9.61 -2.21
C ILE A 42 4.78 -11.05 -1.81
N ASN A 43 4.23 -11.84 -2.74
CA ASN A 43 3.85 -13.23 -2.50
C ASN A 43 5.04 -14.15 -2.31
N ASP A 44 6.18 -13.88 -2.94
CA ASP A 44 7.39 -14.70 -2.76
C ASP A 44 8.07 -14.40 -1.41
N ASN A 45 7.86 -13.20 -0.86
CA ASN A 45 8.52 -12.73 0.36
C ASN A 45 7.56 -12.54 1.56
N PHE A 46 6.30 -13.01 1.47
CA PHE A 46 5.28 -12.72 2.48
C PHE A 46 5.63 -13.27 3.87
N ALA A 47 6.39 -14.38 3.94
CA ALA A 47 6.77 -15.03 5.19
C ALA A 47 7.85 -14.25 5.97
N SER A 48 8.65 -13.45 5.28
CA SER A 48 9.69 -12.59 5.87
C SER A 48 9.80 -11.30 5.05
N PRO A 49 8.85 -10.37 5.18
CA PRO A 49 8.79 -9.22 4.29
C PRO A 49 9.87 -8.19 4.64
N THR A 50 10.73 -7.87 3.67
CA THR A 50 11.79 -6.86 3.79
C THR A 50 11.25 -5.42 3.67
N PHE A 51 10.15 -5.24 2.94
CA PHE A 51 9.56 -3.93 2.65
C PHE A 51 8.07 -3.90 3.01
N ARG A 52 7.59 -2.70 3.32
CA ARG A 52 6.15 -2.36 3.29
C ARG A 52 5.82 -1.74 1.94
N PHE A 53 4.61 -1.97 1.44
CA PHE A 53 4.22 -1.51 0.10
C PHE A 53 3.03 -0.55 0.16
N ILE A 54 3.14 0.56 -0.58
CA ILE A 54 2.02 1.43 -0.91
C ILE A 54 1.88 1.39 -2.43
N ILE A 55 0.75 0.87 -2.92
CA ILE A 55 0.48 0.74 -4.36
C ILE A 55 -0.65 1.71 -4.71
N ALA A 56 -0.38 2.63 -5.63
CA ALA A 56 -1.36 3.55 -6.20
C ALA A 56 -1.57 3.21 -7.69
N PRO A 57 -2.56 2.34 -8.02
CA PRO A 57 -2.81 1.88 -9.37
C PRO A 57 -3.33 3.00 -10.26
N HIS A 58 -2.97 2.97 -11.55
CA HIS A 58 -3.53 3.91 -12.53
C HIS A 58 -5.03 3.65 -12.79
N GLU A 59 -5.46 2.39 -12.68
CA GLU A 59 -6.87 1.99 -12.80
C GLU A 59 -7.55 1.85 -11.43
N ILE A 60 -8.33 2.87 -11.03
CA ILE A 60 -9.06 2.86 -9.74
C ILE A 60 -10.44 2.17 -9.80
N LYS A 61 -10.72 1.40 -10.86
CA LYS A 61 -11.99 0.67 -10.99
C LYS A 61 -12.08 -0.39 -9.89
N SER A 62 -13.23 -0.47 -9.21
CA SER A 62 -13.45 -1.40 -8.10
C SER A 62 -13.10 -2.86 -8.42
N GLU A 63 -13.38 -3.30 -9.64
CA GLU A 63 -13.06 -4.65 -10.12
C GLU A 63 -11.55 -4.90 -10.20
N LYS A 64 -10.78 -3.93 -10.70
CA LYS A 64 -9.32 -4.00 -10.79
C LYS A 64 -8.68 -3.99 -9.42
N ILE A 65 -9.14 -3.12 -8.53
CA ILE A 65 -8.68 -3.08 -7.14
C ILE A 65 -9.00 -4.41 -6.44
N ALA A 66 -10.19 -4.98 -6.65
CA ALA A 66 -10.55 -6.26 -6.06
C ALA A 66 -9.66 -7.41 -6.56
N GLN A 67 -9.37 -7.46 -7.88
CA GLN A 67 -8.44 -8.43 -8.46
C GLN A 67 -7.02 -8.27 -7.90
N LEU A 68 -6.52 -7.04 -7.81
CA LEU A 68 -5.20 -6.75 -7.27
C LEU A 68 -5.08 -7.23 -5.82
N VAL A 69 -6.08 -6.94 -4.98
CA VAL A 69 -6.12 -7.37 -3.58
C VAL A 69 -6.18 -8.90 -3.48
N GLN A 70 -6.96 -9.57 -4.34
CA GLN A 70 -7.04 -11.04 -4.35
C GLN A 70 -5.73 -11.72 -4.77
N ASN A 71 -4.93 -11.05 -5.59
CA ASN A 71 -3.64 -11.56 -6.04
C ASN A 71 -2.52 -11.39 -5.00
N ILE A 72 -2.79 -10.77 -3.85
CA ILE A 72 -1.79 -10.54 -2.80
C ILE A 72 -2.09 -11.47 -1.63
N ASN A 73 -1.12 -12.31 -1.26
CA ASN A 73 -1.21 -13.26 -0.15
C ASN A 73 -0.94 -12.60 1.21
N ALA A 74 -0.43 -11.37 1.22
CA ALA A 74 -0.21 -10.58 2.42
C ALA A 74 -1.47 -9.81 2.85
N LYS A 75 -1.45 -9.25 4.07
CA LYS A 75 -2.52 -8.34 4.51
C LYS A 75 -2.52 -7.07 3.65
N VAL A 76 -3.66 -6.77 3.05
CA VAL A 76 -3.86 -5.56 2.24
C VAL A 76 -5.01 -4.75 2.81
N ILE A 77 -4.84 -3.43 2.82
CA ILE A 77 -5.91 -2.48 3.11
C ILE A 77 -6.04 -1.46 1.97
N GLN A 78 -7.28 -1.14 1.61
CA GLN A 78 -7.54 -0.05 0.67
C GLN A 78 -7.53 1.26 1.45
N TYR A 79 -6.86 2.30 0.93
CA TYR A 79 -6.78 3.60 1.60
C TYR A 79 -8.16 4.19 1.93
N SER A 80 -9.15 4.01 1.04
CA SER A 80 -10.53 4.45 1.26
C SER A 80 -11.27 3.72 2.39
N LYS A 81 -10.76 2.57 2.83
CA LYS A 81 -11.29 1.76 3.95
C LYS A 81 -10.36 1.79 5.18
N ALA A 82 -9.23 2.48 5.09
CA ALA A 82 -8.26 2.57 6.16
C ALA A 82 -8.72 3.58 7.22
N ASN A 83 -8.50 3.23 8.47
CA ASN A 83 -8.72 4.06 9.64
C ASN A 83 -7.60 3.81 10.67
N LEU A 84 -7.52 4.63 11.71
CA LEU A 84 -6.44 4.54 12.71
C LEU A 84 -6.45 3.20 13.48
N GLU A 85 -7.60 2.54 13.58
CA GLU A 85 -7.73 1.26 14.29
C GLU A 85 -7.28 0.06 13.47
N ASN A 86 -7.50 0.07 12.16
CA ASN A 86 -7.21 -1.06 11.27
C ASN A 86 -5.82 -0.98 10.63
N ILE A 87 -5.30 0.23 10.40
CA ILE A 87 -3.97 0.43 9.81
C ILE A 87 -2.87 -0.02 10.77
N GLY A 88 -3.06 0.20 12.07
CA GLY A 88 -2.19 -0.34 13.12
C GLY A 88 -2.29 -1.86 13.25
N LYS A 89 -3.38 -2.51 12.82
CA LYS A 89 -3.53 -3.98 12.87
C LYS A 89 -2.88 -4.70 11.69
N MET A 90 -2.34 -3.97 10.71
CA MET A 90 -1.47 -4.54 9.66
C MET A 90 -0.11 -5.01 10.21
N MET A 91 0.15 -4.82 11.50
CA MET A 91 1.40 -5.16 12.21
C MET A 91 1.70 -6.66 12.38
N PHE A 92 0.86 -7.58 11.90
CA PHE A 92 1.01 -9.03 12.18
C PHE A 92 0.75 -9.90 10.97
#